data_AF-X1HMX0-F1
#
_entry.id   AF-X1HMX0-F1
#
_cell.length_a   1.000
_cell.length_b   1.000
_cell.length_c   1.000
_cell.angle_alpha   90.00
_cell.angle_beta   90.00
_cell.angle_gamma   90.00
#
_symmetry.space_group_name_H-M   'P 1'
#
loop_
_entity.id
_entity.type
_entity.pdbx_description
1 polymer ?
#
loop_
_entity_poly.entity_id
_entity_poly.type
_entity_poly.pdbx_seq_one_letter_code
_entity_poly.pdbx_strand_id
1 'polypeptide(L)'
;EREEKKETELKKYLDVTDEDGLKIAYDVEELEGQFPQLMRELSEKRSSLKIEGVDYEIEQANEELKVIQDTNYCEDLLNPSILDFIRRCTEKEDALEILDYLLERNELNIQDYNVLKNRIKKKGGLEKLISECGGLKTPGYYEKKFPRKINITNNDQNKNENLD
;
A
#
# COMPACT_ATOMS: atom_id res chain seq x y z
N GLU A 1 21.97 27.53 17.36
CA GLU A 1 22.51 28.65 16.55
C GLU A 1 22.60 28.41 15.03
N ARG A 2 23.37 27.44 14.50
CA ARG A 2 23.55 27.32 13.03
C ARG A 2 22.37 26.65 12.31
N GLU A 3 21.67 25.73 12.96
CA GLU A 3 20.47 25.08 12.43
C GLU A 3 19.23 25.98 12.56
N GLU A 4 19.04 26.65 13.70
CA GLU A 4 17.98 27.64 13.90
C GLU A 4 18.04 28.77 12.86
N LYS A 5 19.25 29.25 12.52
CA LYS A 5 19.44 30.26 11.46
C LYS A 5 18.98 29.77 10.08
N LYS A 6 19.31 28.52 9.72
CA LYS A 6 18.87 27.92 8.46
C LYS A 6 17.36 27.72 8.43
N GLU A 7 16.77 27.30 9.54
CA GLU A 7 15.32 27.11 9.64
C GLU A 7 14.56 28.44 9.52
N THR A 8 15.07 29.52 10.11
CA THR A 8 14.51 30.87 9.94
C THR A 8 14.69 31.42 8.51
N GLU A 9 15.78 31.07 7.83
CA GLU A 9 15.97 31.44 6.42
C GLU A 9 15.00 30.67 5.52
N LEU A 10 14.84 29.35 5.72
CA LEU A 10 13.89 28.53 4.95
C LEU A 10 12.44 28.98 5.14
N LYS A 11 12.04 29.30 6.38
CA LYS A 11 10.70 29.85 6.70
C LYS A 11 10.41 31.22 6.07
N LYS A 12 11.44 31.95 5.62
CA LYS A 12 11.27 33.23 4.94
C LYS A 12 10.82 33.08 3.48
N TYR A 13 11.17 31.98 2.83
CA TYR A 13 10.88 31.73 1.40
C TYR A 13 9.70 30.80 1.17
N LEU A 14 9.28 30.06 2.20
CA LEU A 14 8.16 29.13 2.16
C LEU A 14 6.96 29.76 2.85
N ASP A 15 6.06 30.36 2.06
CA ASP A 15 4.72 30.70 2.56
C ASP A 15 3.89 29.42 2.55
N VAL A 16 3.54 28.95 3.74
CA VAL A 16 2.73 27.74 3.95
C VAL A 16 1.37 28.19 4.44
N THR A 17 0.35 28.10 3.58
CA THR A 17 -1.03 28.41 3.93
C THR A 17 -1.78 27.12 4.24
N ASP A 18 -2.23 26.95 5.48
CA ASP A 18 -2.83 25.69 5.96
C ASP A 18 -4.29 25.47 5.53
N GLU A 19 -4.94 26.47 4.90
CA GLU A 19 -6.40 26.45 4.70
C GLU A 19 -6.88 25.49 3.58
N ASP A 20 -6.02 25.13 2.63
CA ASP A 20 -6.35 24.25 1.48
C ASP A 20 -5.33 23.10 1.27
N GLY A 21 -4.63 22.71 2.33
CA GLY A 21 -3.51 21.76 2.27
C GLY A 21 -2.16 22.46 2.10
N LEU A 22 -1.06 21.70 2.16
CA LEU A 22 0.31 22.24 2.17
C LEU A 22 0.66 22.91 0.83
N LYS A 23 0.23 24.16 0.64
CA LYS A 23 0.65 25.00 -0.48
C LYS A 23 2.03 25.54 -0.16
N ILE A 24 3.03 25.03 -0.87
CA ILE A 24 4.41 25.52 -0.82
C ILE A 24 4.54 26.60 -1.89
N ALA A 25 4.66 27.86 -1.48
CA ALA A 25 5.11 28.91 -2.39
C ALA A 25 6.60 28.69 -2.72
N TYR A 26 6.95 28.82 -3.99
CA TYR A 26 8.32 28.70 -4.48
C TYR A 26 8.69 29.87 -5.38
N ASP A 27 9.98 30.23 -5.40
CA ASP A 27 10.51 31.20 -6.34
C ASP A 27 10.65 30.55 -7.73
N VAL A 28 9.82 31.02 -8.66
CA VAL A 28 9.76 30.50 -10.04
C VAL A 28 11.09 30.75 -10.75
N GLU A 29 11.74 31.90 -10.52
CA GLU A 29 12.98 32.27 -11.20
C GLU A 29 14.15 31.36 -10.75
N GLU A 30 14.19 31.03 -9.46
CA GLU A 30 15.17 30.10 -8.89
C GLU A 30 15.00 28.69 -9.49
N LEU A 31 13.76 28.18 -9.53
CA LEU A 31 13.47 26.85 -10.08
C LEU A 31 13.64 26.77 -11.58
N GLU A 32 13.35 27.83 -12.34
CA GLU A 32 13.65 27.89 -13.77
C GLU A 32 15.17 27.85 -14.03
N GLY A 33 15.96 28.49 -13.16
CA GLY A 33 17.41 28.44 -13.22
C GLY A 33 17.98 27.05 -12.90
N GLN A 34 17.48 26.39 -11.85
CA GLN A 34 17.99 25.10 -11.40
C GLN A 34 17.40 23.89 -12.13
N PHE A 35 16.13 23.95 -12.51
CA PHE A 35 15.35 22.84 -13.09
C PHE A 35 14.50 23.28 -14.30
N PRO A 36 15.12 23.81 -15.37
CA PRO A 36 14.40 24.37 -16.52
C PRO A 36 13.50 23.35 -17.24
N GLN A 37 13.91 22.08 -17.28
CA GLN A 37 13.13 21.02 -17.92
C GLN A 37 11.89 20.66 -17.10
N LEU A 38 12.05 20.56 -15.78
CA LEU A 38 10.95 20.27 -14.86
C LEU A 38 9.90 21.40 -14.88
N MET A 39 10.35 22.65 -14.85
CA MET A 39 9.45 23.82 -14.94
C MET A 39 8.69 23.81 -16.26
N ARG A 40 9.36 23.53 -17.37
CA ARG A 40 8.69 23.37 -18.67
C ARG A 40 7.65 22.24 -18.65
N GLU A 41 7.99 21.08 -18.07
CA GLU A 41 7.06 19.95 -17.95
C GLU A 41 5.83 20.28 -17.09
N LEU A 42 6.03 21.01 -15.98
CA LEU A 42 4.96 21.47 -15.10
C LEU A 42 4.06 22.51 -15.79
N SER A 43 4.64 23.49 -16.47
CA SER A 43 3.88 24.52 -17.21
C SER A 43 3.11 23.94 -18.39
N GLU A 44 3.71 23.02 -19.14
CA GLU A 44 3.08 22.40 -20.30
C GLU A 44 2.15 21.22 -19.93
N LYS A 45 2.16 20.78 -18.66
CA LYS A 45 1.42 19.63 -18.13
C LYS A 45 1.59 18.34 -18.96
N ARG A 46 2.73 18.17 -19.64
CA ARG A 46 2.93 17.07 -20.61
C ARG A 46 3.09 15.68 -19.96
N SER A 47 3.35 15.62 -18.66
CA SER A 47 3.63 14.35 -17.96
C SER A 47 3.05 14.34 -16.54
N SER A 48 1.79 14.76 -16.39
CA SER A 48 1.09 14.64 -15.10
C SER A 48 0.60 13.22 -14.88
N LEU A 49 0.99 12.61 -13.76
CA LEU A 49 0.37 11.38 -13.25
C LEU A 49 -0.63 11.75 -12.15
N LYS A 50 -1.93 11.49 -12.37
CA LYS A 50 -2.93 11.66 -11.30
C LYS A 50 -2.74 10.53 -10.29
N ILE A 51 -2.50 10.87 -9.03
CA ILE A 51 -2.44 9.91 -7.92
C ILE A 51 -3.83 9.87 -7.30
N GLU A 52 -4.57 8.78 -7.53
CA GLU A 52 -5.95 8.62 -7.03
C GLU A 52 -6.03 8.02 -5.62
N GLY A 53 -4.89 7.72 -5.01
CA GLY A 53 -4.79 7.03 -3.71
C GLY A 53 -4.50 7.94 -2.51
N VAL A 54 -4.67 9.26 -2.65
CA VAL A 54 -4.47 10.19 -1.53
C VAL A 54 -5.82 10.73 -1.09
N ASP A 55 -6.24 10.38 0.13
CA ASP A 55 -7.40 10.96 0.79
C ASP A 55 -7.05 12.37 1.30
N TYR A 56 -7.21 13.38 0.45
CA TYR A 56 -7.21 14.75 0.93
C TYR A 56 -8.60 15.07 1.47
N GLU A 57 -8.71 15.33 2.78
CA GLU A 57 -9.97 15.71 3.45
C GLU A 57 -10.66 16.91 2.77
N ILE A 58 -9.89 17.76 2.08
CA ILE A 58 -10.31 19.02 1.47
C ILE A 58 -10.90 18.82 0.06
N GLU A 59 -10.55 17.74 -0.64
CA GLU A 59 -11.09 17.43 -1.99
C GLU A 59 -12.45 16.71 -1.96
N GLN A 60 -12.93 16.32 -0.77
CA GLN A 60 -14.20 15.59 -0.58
C GLN A 60 -15.46 16.41 -0.94
N ALA A 61 -15.35 17.72 -1.20
CA ALA A 61 -16.51 18.58 -1.37
C ALA A 61 -17.19 18.51 -2.75
N ASN A 62 -16.51 18.07 -3.83
CA ASN A 62 -17.03 18.28 -5.19
C ASN A 62 -17.07 17.09 -6.15
N GLU A 63 -16.50 15.93 -5.82
CA GLU A 63 -16.68 14.74 -6.66
C GLU A 63 -16.89 13.53 -5.76
N GLU A 64 -18.10 12.98 -5.77
CA GLU A 64 -18.31 11.57 -5.46
C GLU A 64 -17.57 10.76 -6.54
N LEU A 65 -16.24 10.66 -6.43
CA LEU A 65 -15.46 9.68 -7.14
C LEU A 65 -15.91 8.32 -6.63
N LYS A 66 -16.94 7.77 -7.26
CA LYS A 66 -17.12 6.32 -7.32
C LYS A 66 -15.94 5.79 -8.10
N VAL A 67 -14.80 5.65 -7.43
CA VAL A 67 -13.75 4.76 -7.89
C VAL A 67 -14.41 3.39 -7.88
N ILE A 68 -14.91 2.96 -9.03
CA ILE A 68 -15.20 1.56 -9.30
C ILE A 68 -13.82 0.91 -9.43
N GLN A 69 -13.09 0.84 -8.31
CA GLN A 69 -12.02 -0.13 -8.20
C GLN A 69 -12.73 -1.44 -8.45
N ASP A 70 -12.25 -2.22 -9.42
CA ASP A 70 -12.65 -3.61 -9.60
C ASP A 70 -12.56 -4.23 -8.19
N THR A 71 -13.70 -4.40 -7.50
CA THR A 71 -13.80 -4.79 -6.08
C THR A 71 -13.28 -6.22 -5.84
N ASN A 72 -12.68 -6.80 -6.87
CA ASN A 72 -11.89 -8.02 -6.86
C ASN A 72 -10.43 -7.80 -6.42
N TYR A 73 -10.07 -6.65 -5.84
CA TYR A 73 -8.87 -6.61 -4.99
C TYR A 73 -9.16 -7.46 -3.76
N CYS A 74 -8.74 -8.72 -3.83
CA CYS A 74 -9.11 -9.74 -2.86
C CYS A 74 -8.67 -9.31 -1.46
N GLU A 75 -9.58 -9.35 -0.49
CA GLU A 75 -9.34 -8.99 0.92
C GLU A 75 -8.05 -9.63 1.45
N ASP A 76 -7.74 -10.86 1.01
CA ASP A 76 -6.50 -11.60 1.23
C ASP A 76 -5.20 -10.81 0.98
N LEU A 77 -5.18 -9.85 0.05
CA LEU A 77 -4.02 -9.00 -0.26
C LEU A 77 -3.97 -7.72 0.57
N LEU A 78 -5.13 -7.15 0.89
CA LEU A 78 -5.22 -5.86 1.57
C LEU A 78 -5.00 -6.01 3.07
N ASN A 79 -5.60 -7.04 3.67
CA ASN A 79 -5.51 -7.28 5.10
C ASN A 79 -5.48 -8.78 5.41
N PRO A 80 -4.29 -9.41 5.39
CA PRO A 80 -4.18 -10.84 5.70
C PRO A 80 -4.63 -11.12 7.14
N SER A 81 -5.44 -12.18 7.29
CA SER A 81 -5.90 -12.64 8.60
C SER A 81 -4.80 -13.39 9.36
N ILE A 82 -5.00 -13.61 10.67
CA ILE A 82 -4.15 -14.47 11.52
C ILE A 82 -3.87 -15.83 10.85
N LEU A 83 -4.90 -16.44 10.26
CA LEU A 83 -4.78 -17.72 9.57
C LEU A 83 -3.90 -17.64 8.31
N ASP A 84 -3.86 -16.51 7.63
CA ASP A 84 -3.02 -16.33 6.44
C ASP A 84 -1.54 -16.27 6.79
N PHE A 85 -1.19 -15.75 7.97
CA PHE A 85 0.16 -15.82 8.52
C PHE A 85 0.52 -17.26 8.93
N ILE A 86 -0.37 -17.95 9.67
CA ILE A 86 -0.14 -19.34 10.09
C ILE A 86 0.04 -20.27 8.89
N ARG A 87 -0.72 -20.07 7.81
CA ARG A 87 -0.61 -20.86 6.58
C ARG A 87 0.72 -20.69 5.84
N ARG A 88 1.59 -19.77 6.24
CA ARG A 88 2.95 -19.63 5.70
C ARG A 88 4.01 -20.32 6.57
N CYS A 89 3.66 -20.74 7.78
CA CYS A 89 4.61 -21.34 8.72
C CYS A 89 4.87 -22.81 8.36
N THR A 90 6.13 -23.22 8.40
CA THR A 90 6.53 -24.62 8.27
C THR A 90 6.75 -25.27 9.62
N GLU A 91 7.34 -24.53 10.57
CA GLU A 91 7.62 -25.00 11.92
C GLU A 91 6.58 -24.47 12.93
N LYS A 92 6.43 -25.18 14.05
CA LYS A 92 5.48 -24.77 15.10
C LYS A 92 5.94 -23.53 15.81
N GLU A 93 7.24 -23.40 15.98
CA GLU A 93 7.92 -22.29 16.63
C GLU A 93 7.58 -20.98 15.90
N ASP A 94 7.71 -20.95 14.57
CA ASP A 94 7.33 -19.81 13.74
C ASP A 94 5.87 -19.40 13.96
N ALA A 95 4.96 -20.39 13.96
CA ALA A 95 3.53 -20.13 14.14
C ALA A 95 3.20 -19.59 15.53
N LEU A 96 3.94 -20.00 16.56
CA LEU A 96 3.80 -19.47 17.91
C LEU A 96 4.35 -18.06 18.03
N GLU A 97 5.49 -17.76 17.41
CA GLU A 97 6.06 -16.41 17.37
C GLU A 97 5.13 -15.42 16.65
N ILE A 98 4.51 -15.84 15.56
CA ILE A 98 3.48 -15.05 14.85
C ILE A 98 2.29 -14.76 15.79
N LEU A 99 1.82 -15.76 16.54
CA LEU A 99 0.71 -15.56 17.48
C LEU A 99 1.08 -14.61 18.63
N ASP A 100 2.31 -14.73 19.15
CA ASP A 100 2.82 -13.85 20.20
C ASP A 100 2.90 -12.40 19.69
N TYR A 101 3.44 -12.19 18.49
CA TYR A 101 3.52 -10.88 17.83
C TYR A 101 2.14 -10.24 17.61
N LEU A 102 1.15 -11.02 17.15
CA LEU A 102 -0.21 -10.52 16.92
C LEU A 102 -0.94 -10.19 18.24
N LEU A 103 -0.64 -10.93 19.31
CA LEU A 103 -1.16 -10.64 20.65
C LEU A 103 -0.58 -9.33 21.21
N GLU A 104 0.74 -9.12 21.08
CA GLU A 104 1.41 -7.88 21.53
C GLU A 104 0.85 -6.64 20.83
N ARG A 105 0.45 -6.76 19.56
CA ARG A 105 -0.17 -5.68 18.77
C ARG A 105 -1.66 -5.49 19.04
N ASN A 106 -2.28 -6.30 19.91
CA ASN A 106 -3.72 -6.35 20.14
C ASN A 106 -4.54 -6.66 18.87
N GLU A 107 -3.95 -7.34 17.88
CA GLU A 107 -4.63 -7.83 16.68
C GLU A 107 -5.28 -9.21 16.90
N LEU A 108 -4.96 -9.84 18.03
CA LEU A 108 -5.48 -11.13 18.45
C LEU A 108 -5.92 -11.07 19.92
N ASN A 109 -7.14 -11.49 20.22
CA ASN A 109 -7.63 -11.58 21.59
C ASN A 109 -6.94 -12.73 22.35
N ILE A 110 -6.71 -12.53 23.65
CA ILE A 110 -6.13 -13.53 24.57
C ILE A 110 -6.88 -14.86 24.53
N GLN A 111 -8.21 -14.85 24.41
CA GLN A 111 -9.00 -16.09 24.33
C GLN A 111 -8.67 -16.89 23.07
N ASP A 112 -8.69 -16.24 21.91
CA ASP A 112 -8.40 -16.86 20.62
C ASP A 112 -6.94 -17.31 20.52
N TYR A 113 -6.03 -16.49 21.05
CA TYR A 113 -4.62 -16.83 21.19
C TYR A 113 -4.41 -18.15 21.94
N ASN A 114 -5.04 -18.32 23.11
CA ASN A 114 -4.88 -19.53 23.91
C ASN A 114 -5.44 -20.77 23.18
N VAL A 115 -6.55 -20.63 22.48
CA VAL A 115 -7.15 -21.71 21.67
C VAL A 115 -6.20 -22.13 20.55
N LEU A 116 -5.69 -21.17 19.78
CA LEU A 116 -4.77 -21.43 18.66
C LEU A 116 -3.44 -22.00 19.14
N LYS A 117 -2.85 -21.44 20.20
CA LYS A 117 -1.61 -21.93 20.82
C LYS A 117 -1.74 -23.39 21.26
N ASN A 118 -2.82 -23.72 21.97
CA ASN A 118 -3.06 -25.10 22.41
C ASN A 118 -3.30 -26.05 21.24
N ARG A 119 -3.91 -25.58 20.15
CA ARG A 119 -4.13 -26.37 18.94
C ARG A 119 -2.81 -26.66 18.21
N ILE A 120 -1.95 -25.67 18.02
CA ILE A 120 -0.65 -25.80 17.34
C ILE A 120 0.31 -26.71 18.12
N LYS A 121 0.31 -26.62 19.46
CA LYS A 121 1.18 -27.45 20.32
C LYS A 121 0.89 -28.96 20.22
N LYS A 122 -0.34 -29.36 19.86
CA LYS A 122 -0.69 -30.78 19.68
C LYS A 122 0.14 -31.42 18.57
N LYS A 123 0.31 -32.75 18.63
CA LYS A 123 1.03 -33.50 17.57
C LYS A 123 0.30 -33.36 16.23
N GLY A 124 0.99 -32.86 15.21
CA GLY A 124 0.41 -32.54 13.89
C GLY A 124 -0.64 -31.43 13.94
N GLY A 125 -0.68 -30.62 15.00
CA GLY A 125 -1.69 -29.57 15.18
C GLY A 125 -1.60 -28.47 14.13
N LEU A 126 -0.38 -28.01 13.84
CA LEU A 126 -0.11 -27.02 12.79
C LEU A 126 -0.53 -27.52 11.42
N GLU A 127 -0.05 -28.70 11.01
CA GLU A 127 -0.38 -29.31 9.71
C GLU A 127 -1.90 -29.44 9.52
N LYS A 128 -2.63 -29.93 10.53
CA LYS A 128 -4.09 -30.05 10.50
C LYS A 128 -4.77 -28.69 10.34
N LEU A 129 -4.35 -27.70 11.14
CA LEU A 129 -4.89 -26.34 11.06
C LEU A 129 -4.68 -25.76 9.65
N ILE A 130 -3.48 -25.90 9.09
CA ILE A 130 -3.16 -25.43 7.74
C ILE A 130 -4.03 -26.17 6.70
N SER A 131 -4.17 -27.49 6.78
CA SER A 131 -5.01 -28.27 5.86
C SER A 131 -6.47 -27.84 5.89
N GLU A 132 -7.04 -27.59 7.08
CA GLU A 132 -8.41 -27.13 7.24
C GLU A 132 -8.61 -25.71 6.68
N CYS A 133 -7.60 -24.84 6.78
CA CYS A 133 -7.65 -23.46 6.31
C CYS A 133 -7.27 -23.29 4.83
N GLY A 134 -7.23 -24.37 4.04
CA GLY A 134 -6.97 -24.33 2.59
C GLY A 134 -5.51 -24.51 2.19
N GLY A 135 -4.71 -25.18 3.04
CA GLY A 135 -3.36 -25.61 2.74
C GLY A 135 -2.28 -24.54 2.90
N LEU A 136 -1.03 -24.99 2.76
CA LEU A 136 0.18 -24.18 2.94
C LEU A 136 0.31 -23.15 1.80
N LYS A 137 0.48 -21.87 2.16
CA LYS A 137 0.80 -20.79 1.23
C LYS A 137 2.30 -20.80 0.94
N THR A 138 2.69 -21.50 -0.12
CA THR A 138 4.09 -21.58 -0.58
C THR A 138 4.60 -20.23 -1.08
N PRO A 139 5.93 -20.02 -1.17
CA PRO A 139 6.49 -18.84 -1.82
C PRO A 139 5.89 -18.63 -3.22
N GLY A 140 5.49 -17.40 -3.53
CA GLY A 140 4.79 -17.07 -4.76
C GLY A 140 3.28 -17.34 -4.75
N TYR A 141 2.67 -17.69 -3.61
CA TYR A 141 1.23 -18.05 -3.54
C TYR A 141 0.32 -16.94 -4.06
N TYR A 142 0.55 -15.69 -3.65
CA TYR A 142 -0.35 -14.58 -3.99
C TYR A 142 -0.17 -14.17 -5.45
N GLU A 143 1.04 -14.26 -5.98
CA GLU A 143 1.38 -14.00 -7.37
C GLU A 143 0.73 -15.03 -8.30
N LYS A 144 0.65 -16.28 -7.86
CA LYS A 144 -0.03 -17.36 -8.59
C LYS A 144 -1.56 -17.26 -8.48
N LYS A 145 -2.07 -16.95 -7.29
CA LYS A 145 -3.52 -16.86 -7.02
C LYS A 145 -4.12 -15.59 -7.62
N PHE A 146 -3.38 -14.49 -7.57
CA PHE A 146 -3.77 -13.17 -8.03
C PHE A 146 -2.73 -12.69 -9.05
N PRO A 147 -2.73 -13.28 -10.26
CA PRO A 147 -1.89 -12.75 -11.32
C PRO A 147 -2.30 -11.30 -11.54
N ARG A 148 -1.30 -10.40 -11.57
CA ARG A 148 -1.56 -9.05 -12.05
C ARG A 148 -2.17 -9.21 -13.44
N LYS A 149 -3.39 -8.70 -13.64
CA LYS A 149 -3.84 -8.39 -14.99
C LYS A 149 -2.74 -7.46 -15.52
N ILE A 150 -1.93 -7.93 -16.46
CA ILE A 150 -1.02 -7.06 -17.17
C ILE A 150 -1.94 -5.96 -17.68
N ASN A 151 -1.71 -4.71 -17.25
CA ASN A 151 -2.36 -3.60 -17.89
C ASN A 151 -1.93 -3.71 -19.35
N ILE A 152 -2.82 -4.27 -20.17
CA ILE A 152 -2.76 -4.16 -21.62
C ILE A 152 -2.79 -2.66 -21.81
N THR A 153 -1.61 -2.04 -21.90
CA THR A 153 -1.52 -0.63 -22.21
C THR A 153 -2.33 -0.43 -23.48
N ASN A 154 -3.00 0.72 -23.64
CA ASN A 154 -3.86 1.00 -24.81
C ASN A 154 -3.14 0.82 -26.17
N ASN A 155 -1.83 0.55 -26.18
CA ASN A 155 -1.02 0.19 -27.33
C ASN A 155 -1.17 -1.27 -27.80
N ASP A 156 -1.60 -2.21 -26.96
CA ASP A 156 -1.74 -3.63 -27.32
C ASP A 156 -3.13 -3.97 -27.91
N GLN A 157 -4.11 -3.08 -27.75
CA GLN A 157 -5.43 -3.22 -28.41
C GLN A 157 -5.34 -2.99 -29.94
N ASN A 158 -4.42 -2.12 -30.40
CA ASN A 158 -4.24 -1.80 -31.82
C ASN A 158 -3.54 -2.90 -32.64
N LYS A 159 -3.01 -3.97 -32.01
CA LYS A 159 -2.40 -5.10 -32.74
C LYS A 159 -3.40 -6.21 -33.07
N ASN A 160 -4.53 -6.27 -32.39
CA ASN A 160 -5.51 -7.34 -32.58
C ASN A 160 -6.62 -7.00 -33.59
N GLU A 161 -6.68 -5.76 -34.09
CA GLU A 161 -7.62 -5.34 -35.16
C GLU A 161 -7.05 -5.49 -36.58
N ASN A 162 -5.83 -6.03 -36.75
CA ASN A 162 -5.20 -6.24 -38.08
C ASN A 162 -4.90 -7.71 -38.40
N LEU A 163 -5.65 -8.65 -37.82
CA LEU A 163 -5.71 -10.04 -38.28
C LEU A 163 -7.16 -10.44 -38.57
N ASP A 164 -7.73 -9.78 -39.57
CA ASP A 164 -8.78 -10.34 -40.43
C ASP A 164 -8.26 -10.37 -41.88
#